data_AF-A0A7D5SLH5-F1
#
_entry.id   AF-A0A7D5SLH5-F1
#
_cell.length_a   1.000
_cell.length_b   1.000
_cell.length_c   1.000
_cell.angle_alpha   90.00
_cell.angle_beta   90.00
_cell.angle_gamma   90.00
#
_symmetry.space_group_name_H-M   'P 1'
#
loop_
_entity.id
_entity.type
_entity.pdbx_description
1 polymer ?
#
loop_
_entity_poly.entity_id
_entity_poly.type
_entity_poly.pdbx_seq_one_letter_code
_entity_poly.pdbx_strand_id
1 'polypeptide(L)'
;MASKVIKKILLASTVLVLGIFLVFAIVKIVQTLVGRKEFESIIVNLFKSKIDNSNTAKESCLKCHLVETRFESYHNPKVIGCTSCHLGNPDASEKEIAHKDLILFPGNLDVVDRTCGRSECHYEIASRVKNSLMNTMSGVVSVDKYVFGEIGKPIGKFQIEQIGFSPADVHLRNLCASCHLGKAKKEYAKIQANTRGGGCSACHLYYDSLTNEELNRFVSGKNFVPRYHPNVSLKVEPIACFGCHSRSGRISTNFIGLMETTLDEIPTTDSAKFVKLEDGRVFVKVPSDVHHSKGMTCVDCHTSREIMGDGNVYEHKEQQVEIACVDCHPEGKPKTVAFDSLDNETKMIINLRGWQSFINKQFVKIGKNGNGYSNVIAENGKILVFSKLSNKIWEARPQSAACLQQRKLHPTLDCNVCHTQWVPRCVSCHTYYEPNEFGWDNLSDTLIKGCWKEIGGDFFASKATLGNVVDDGKMQIKTFMPGMILTIDGTEFPNKSFKKKERLFAPTFSHTITKSVPSCKECHLNPLVYGFGDGVFQLEQNGNKKKMIFRPTFPIDTISKLPKDAWIDFSNPRIGKSTRVNAYSLTKLQIKTMQGVGSCFLCHQWEKEKILEIFSNNYRKKVTKKCFLLK
;
A
#
# COMPACT_ATOMS: atom_id res chain seq x y z
N MET A 1 19.93 -58.53 -21.95
CA MET A 1 18.62 -58.16 -21.36
C MET A 1 18.23 -56.70 -21.57
N ALA A 2 19.15 -55.72 -21.50
CA ALA A 2 18.85 -54.28 -21.66
C ALA A 2 18.19 -53.87 -23.00
N SER A 3 18.56 -54.49 -24.12
CA SER A 3 18.01 -54.18 -25.46
C SER A 3 16.50 -54.47 -25.61
N LYS A 4 15.98 -55.53 -24.96
CA LYS A 4 14.55 -55.88 -25.02
C LYS A 4 13.68 -54.94 -24.18
N VAL A 5 14.23 -54.38 -23.10
CA VAL A 5 13.52 -53.44 -22.21
C VAL A 5 13.40 -52.06 -22.88
N ILE A 6 14.49 -51.58 -23.50
CA ILE A 6 14.50 -50.31 -24.23
C ILE A 6 13.52 -50.33 -25.41
N LYS A 7 13.44 -51.44 -26.18
CA LYS A 7 12.44 -51.58 -27.26
C LYS A 7 11.00 -51.55 -26.74
N LYS A 8 10.71 -52.14 -25.58
CA LYS A 8 9.35 -52.10 -24.98
C LYS A 8 8.98 -50.69 -24.49
N ILE A 9 9.92 -49.96 -23.91
CA ILE A 9 9.70 -48.57 -23.45
C ILE A 9 9.49 -47.63 -24.65
N LEU A 10 10.30 -47.77 -25.71
CA LEU A 10 10.10 -47.03 -26.96
C LEU A 10 8.74 -47.35 -27.57
N LEU A 11 8.36 -48.63 -27.71
CA LEU A 11 7.04 -48.99 -28.23
C LEU A 11 5.89 -48.39 -27.40
N ALA A 12 5.97 -48.45 -26.07
CA ALA A 12 4.96 -47.88 -25.18
C ALA A 12 4.87 -46.35 -25.29
N SER A 13 6.02 -45.66 -25.42
CA SER A 13 6.05 -44.21 -25.65
C SER A 13 5.47 -43.82 -27.01
N THR A 14 5.76 -44.59 -28.07
CA THR A 14 5.19 -44.33 -29.41
C THR A 14 3.69 -44.58 -29.45
N VAL A 15 3.19 -45.62 -28.77
CA VAL A 15 1.75 -45.89 -28.63
C VAL A 15 1.05 -44.79 -27.83
N LEU A 16 1.68 -44.28 -26.76
CA LEU A 16 1.14 -43.17 -25.98
C LEU A 16 1.07 -41.87 -26.80
N VAL A 17 2.12 -41.55 -27.55
CA VAL A 17 2.16 -40.36 -28.42
C VAL A 17 1.12 -40.48 -29.54
N LEU A 18 1.01 -41.64 -30.19
CA LEU A 18 -0.03 -41.90 -31.20
C LEU A 18 -1.44 -41.81 -30.61
N GLY A 19 -1.65 -42.30 -29.39
CA GLY A 19 -2.92 -42.17 -28.68
C GLY A 19 -3.30 -40.72 -28.39
N ILE A 20 -2.33 -39.90 -27.97
CA ILE A 20 -2.54 -38.46 -27.73
C ILE A 20 -2.88 -37.74 -29.05
N PHE A 21 -2.15 -38.04 -30.13
CA PHE A 21 -2.44 -37.47 -31.45
C PHE A 21 -3.82 -37.87 -31.98
N LEU A 22 -4.23 -39.12 -31.78
CA LEU A 22 -5.56 -39.60 -32.15
C LEU A 22 -6.65 -38.85 -31.36
N VAL A 23 -6.46 -38.65 -30.05
CA VAL A 23 -7.38 -37.87 -29.22
C VAL A 23 -7.46 -36.41 -29.68
N PHE A 24 -6.32 -35.77 -29.98
CA PHE A 24 -6.31 -34.41 -30.51
C PHE A 24 -6.99 -34.29 -31.88
N ALA A 25 -6.80 -35.27 -32.76
CA ALA A 25 -7.46 -35.32 -34.06
C ALA A 25 -8.97 -35.48 -33.90
N ILE A 26 -9.43 -36.39 -33.04
CA ILE A 26 -10.84 -36.59 -32.74
C ILE A 26 -11.45 -35.33 -32.12
N VAL A 27 -10.76 -34.69 -31.16
CA VAL A 27 -11.19 -33.43 -30.55
C VAL A 27 -11.34 -32.32 -31.59
N LYS A 28 -10.40 -32.18 -32.51
CA LYS A 28 -10.50 -31.19 -33.61
C LYS A 28 -11.64 -31.50 -34.57
N ILE A 29 -11.85 -32.77 -34.91
CA ILE A 29 -12.95 -33.20 -35.79
C ILE A 29 -14.29 -32.88 -35.13
N VAL A 30 -14.47 -33.22 -33.85
CA VAL A 30 -15.68 -32.93 -33.08
C VAL A 30 -15.89 -31.42 -32.93
N GLN A 31 -14.84 -30.65 -32.65
CA GLN A 31 -14.90 -29.19 -32.58
C GLN A 31 -15.33 -28.54 -33.91
N THR A 32 -14.95 -29.14 -35.04
CA THR A 32 -15.29 -28.66 -36.39
C THR A 32 -16.73 -29.02 -36.76
N LEU A 33 -17.20 -30.22 -36.40
CA LEU A 33 -18.55 -30.70 -36.69
C LEU A 33 -19.63 -30.04 -35.84
N VAL A 34 -19.33 -29.74 -34.57
CA VAL A 34 -20.31 -29.22 -33.61
C VAL A 34 -20.20 -27.70 -33.44
N GLY A 35 -19.19 -27.06 -34.04
CA GLY A 35 -18.97 -25.62 -33.88
C GLY A 35 -18.41 -25.25 -32.50
N ARG A 36 -17.61 -24.18 -32.45
CA ARG A 36 -16.79 -23.84 -31.27
C ARG A 36 -17.61 -23.57 -29.99
N LYS A 37 -18.78 -22.93 -30.11
CA LYS A 37 -19.63 -22.58 -28.95
C LYS A 37 -20.33 -23.80 -28.34
N GLU A 38 -20.83 -24.72 -29.15
CA GLU A 38 -21.44 -25.95 -28.64
C GLU A 38 -20.36 -26.93 -28.14
N PHE A 39 -19.18 -26.96 -28.77
CA PHE A 39 -18.04 -27.72 -28.25
C PHE A 39 -17.59 -27.23 -26.87
N GLU A 40 -17.45 -25.91 -26.68
CA GLU A 40 -17.16 -25.31 -25.37
C GLU A 40 -18.28 -25.62 -24.35
N SER A 41 -19.54 -25.55 -24.75
CA SER A 41 -20.69 -25.94 -23.91
C SER A 41 -20.62 -27.42 -23.48
N ILE A 42 -20.28 -28.33 -24.40
CA ILE A 42 -20.14 -29.77 -24.15
C ILE A 42 -18.95 -30.05 -23.21
N ILE A 43 -17.81 -29.40 -23.41
CA ILE A 43 -16.65 -29.54 -22.52
C ILE A 43 -16.95 -28.98 -21.13
N VAL A 44 -17.59 -27.80 -21.04
CA VAL A 44 -18.03 -27.22 -19.76
C VAL A 44 -19.04 -28.14 -19.07
N ASN A 45 -19.99 -28.73 -19.82
CA ASN A 45 -20.97 -29.67 -19.28
C ASN A 45 -20.33 -31.03 -18.90
N LEU A 46 -19.30 -31.49 -19.59
CA LEU A 46 -18.53 -32.69 -19.22
C LEU A 46 -17.67 -32.46 -17.98
N PHE A 47 -17.06 -31.28 -17.83
CA PHE A 47 -16.39 -30.90 -16.58
C PHE A 47 -17.40 -30.70 -15.45
N LYS A 48 -18.56 -30.08 -15.72
CA LYS A 48 -19.67 -30.00 -14.76
C LYS A 48 -20.17 -31.38 -14.36
N SER A 49 -20.36 -32.30 -15.31
CA SER A 49 -20.84 -33.65 -15.00
C SER A 49 -19.78 -34.48 -14.28
N LYS A 50 -18.48 -34.19 -14.48
CA LYS A 50 -17.38 -34.82 -13.74
C LYS A 50 -17.21 -34.22 -12.34
N ILE A 51 -17.60 -32.96 -12.13
CA ILE A 51 -17.75 -32.30 -10.82
C ILE A 51 -19.01 -32.82 -10.11
N ASP A 52 -20.13 -33.00 -10.81
CA ASP A 52 -21.37 -33.53 -10.25
C ASP A 52 -21.28 -35.04 -9.96
N ASN A 53 -20.42 -35.79 -10.68
CA ASN A 53 -20.13 -37.21 -10.42
C ASN A 53 -18.85 -37.46 -9.60
N SER A 54 -18.15 -36.42 -9.12
CA SER A 54 -17.20 -36.67 -8.04
C SER A 54 -18.02 -36.91 -6.78
N ASN A 55 -18.15 -38.18 -6.40
CA ASN A 55 -18.52 -38.60 -5.05
C ASN A 55 -17.44 -38.09 -4.08
N THR A 56 -17.37 -36.78 -3.85
CA THR A 56 -16.86 -36.27 -2.58
C THR A 56 -17.84 -36.77 -1.56
N ALA A 57 -17.44 -37.81 -0.80
CA ALA A 57 -18.22 -38.29 0.33
C ALA A 57 -18.68 -37.06 1.13
N LYS A 58 -20.00 -36.90 1.29
CA LYS A 58 -20.56 -35.76 2.02
C LYS A 58 -19.95 -35.76 3.41
N GLU A 59 -19.08 -34.80 3.68
CA GLU A 59 -18.45 -34.65 4.99
C GLU A 59 -19.55 -34.59 6.07
N SER A 60 -19.31 -35.26 7.18
CA SER A 60 -20.18 -35.26 8.36
C SER A 60 -20.40 -33.85 8.92
N CYS A 61 -19.51 -32.89 8.62
CA CYS A 61 -19.59 -31.49 9.02
C CYS A 61 -20.98 -30.88 8.73
N LEU A 62 -21.53 -31.17 7.54
CA LEU A 62 -22.83 -30.63 7.10
C LEU A 62 -24.04 -31.25 7.81
N LYS A 63 -23.85 -32.29 8.64
CA LYS A 63 -24.91 -32.83 9.52
C LYS A 63 -25.22 -31.88 10.68
N CYS A 64 -24.23 -31.10 11.12
CA CYS A 64 -24.36 -30.15 12.22
C CYS A 64 -24.26 -28.69 11.75
N HIS A 65 -23.40 -28.40 10.77
CA HIS A 65 -23.20 -27.07 10.20
C HIS A 65 -24.09 -26.87 8.96
N LEU A 66 -25.31 -26.38 9.19
CA LEU A 66 -26.31 -26.10 8.16
C LEU A 66 -26.07 -24.73 7.52
N VAL A 67 -24.96 -24.60 6.78
CA VAL A 67 -24.56 -23.32 6.19
C VAL A 67 -25.45 -22.95 5.00
N GLU A 68 -26.07 -21.77 5.06
CA GLU A 68 -26.98 -21.19 4.06
C GLU A 68 -26.27 -20.19 3.11
N THR A 69 -25.01 -19.83 3.40
CA THR A 69 -24.21 -18.89 2.58
C THR A 69 -24.07 -19.31 1.12
N ARG A 70 -24.11 -18.31 0.23
CA ARG A 70 -23.62 -18.44 -1.15
C ARG A 70 -22.10 -18.30 -1.22
N PHE A 71 -21.42 -19.42 -1.39
CA PHE A 71 -19.97 -19.46 -1.64
C PHE A 71 -19.63 -19.16 -3.12
N GLU A 72 -18.43 -18.63 -3.36
CA GLU A 72 -17.86 -18.59 -4.71
C GLU A 72 -17.69 -20.02 -5.25
N SER A 73 -17.84 -20.21 -6.57
CA SER A 73 -17.87 -21.55 -7.20
C SER A 73 -16.66 -22.44 -6.82
N TYR A 74 -15.46 -21.87 -6.82
CA TYR A 74 -14.20 -22.60 -6.56
C TYR A 74 -13.88 -22.76 -5.06
N HIS A 75 -14.57 -22.04 -4.17
CA HIS A 75 -14.41 -22.16 -2.71
C HIS A 75 -15.67 -22.74 -2.06
N ASN A 76 -16.56 -23.35 -2.84
CA ASN A 76 -17.78 -23.94 -2.33
C ASN A 76 -17.45 -25.26 -1.59
N PRO A 77 -17.78 -25.40 -0.29
CA PRO A 77 -17.53 -26.64 0.45
C PRO A 77 -18.26 -27.86 -0.13
N LYS A 78 -19.31 -27.66 -0.94
CA LYS A 78 -19.95 -28.76 -1.69
C LYS A 78 -19.05 -29.34 -2.80
N VAL A 79 -18.04 -28.59 -3.23
CA VAL A 79 -17.09 -28.97 -4.28
C VAL A 79 -15.76 -29.43 -3.67
N ILE A 80 -15.22 -28.68 -2.71
CA ILE A 80 -13.88 -28.93 -2.16
C ILE A 80 -13.89 -29.48 -0.72
N GLY A 81 -15.04 -29.57 -0.05
CA GLY A 81 -15.13 -29.94 1.36
C GLY A 81 -14.78 -28.81 2.32
N CYS A 82 -15.35 -28.82 3.52
CA CYS A 82 -15.00 -27.93 4.64
C CYS A 82 -13.58 -28.22 5.13
N THR A 83 -13.17 -29.49 5.16
CA THR A 83 -11.86 -29.92 5.68
C THR A 83 -10.67 -29.49 4.81
N SER A 84 -10.93 -29.13 3.54
CA SER A 84 -9.91 -28.50 2.68
C SER A 84 -9.41 -27.16 3.23
N CYS A 85 -10.28 -26.41 3.90
CA CYS A 85 -9.92 -25.16 4.56
C CYS A 85 -9.66 -25.38 6.05
N HIS A 86 -10.61 -26.00 6.74
CA HIS A 86 -10.65 -26.05 8.20
C HIS A 86 -9.95 -27.28 8.80
N LEU A 87 -9.45 -28.23 8.00
CA LEU A 87 -8.95 -29.52 8.50
C LEU A 87 -10.04 -30.25 9.31
N GLY A 88 -9.66 -31.05 10.30
CA GLY A 88 -10.58 -31.87 11.06
C GLY A 88 -10.81 -33.24 10.44
N ASN A 89 -11.68 -34.03 11.07
CA ASN A 89 -12.07 -35.35 10.58
C ASN A 89 -13.42 -35.26 9.82
N PRO A 90 -13.42 -35.45 8.49
CA PRO A 90 -14.62 -35.32 7.66
C PRO A 90 -15.64 -36.45 7.86
N ASP A 91 -15.26 -37.55 8.50
CA ASP A 91 -16.10 -38.76 8.59
C ASP A 91 -16.78 -38.91 9.97
N ALA A 92 -16.27 -38.22 10.99
CA ALA A 92 -16.77 -38.34 12.36
C ALA A 92 -18.02 -37.48 12.60
N SER A 93 -19.06 -38.06 13.20
CA SER A 93 -20.28 -37.33 13.60
C SER A 93 -20.26 -36.81 15.04
N GLU A 94 -19.27 -37.22 15.83
CA GLU A 94 -19.08 -36.74 17.20
C GLU A 94 -18.23 -35.47 17.19
N LYS A 95 -18.70 -34.42 17.86
CA LYS A 95 -18.09 -33.08 17.86
C LYS A 95 -16.58 -33.12 18.15
N GLU A 96 -16.17 -33.79 19.23
CA GLU A 96 -14.77 -33.81 19.67
C GLU A 96 -13.86 -34.55 18.68
N ILE A 97 -14.37 -35.59 18.02
CA ILE A 97 -13.62 -36.35 17.02
C ILE A 97 -13.57 -35.57 15.69
N ALA A 98 -14.70 -35.00 15.26
CA ALA A 98 -14.81 -34.21 14.04
C ALA A 98 -13.91 -32.97 14.08
N HIS A 99 -13.84 -32.30 15.24
CA HIS A 99 -13.04 -31.08 15.43
C HIS A 99 -11.59 -31.34 15.87
N LYS A 100 -11.17 -32.60 15.99
CA LYS A 100 -9.77 -32.91 16.30
C LYS A 100 -8.87 -32.34 15.19
N ASP A 101 -7.89 -31.53 15.59
CA ASP A 101 -6.95 -30.82 14.69
C ASP A 101 -7.59 -29.80 13.73
N LEU A 102 -8.83 -29.38 13.99
CA LEU A 102 -9.53 -28.35 13.21
C LEU A 102 -8.87 -26.97 13.40
N ILE A 103 -8.76 -26.24 12.29
CA ILE A 103 -8.25 -24.88 12.21
C ILE A 103 -9.41 -23.91 12.03
N LEU A 104 -9.58 -23.01 12.99
CA LEU A 104 -10.64 -22.00 12.97
C LEU A 104 -10.36 -20.88 11.96
N PHE A 105 -9.10 -20.46 11.82
CA PHE A 105 -8.69 -19.34 10.98
C PHE A 105 -7.71 -19.82 9.90
N PRO A 106 -8.22 -20.40 8.81
CA PRO A 106 -7.37 -21.04 7.81
C PRO A 106 -6.49 -20.05 7.02
N GLY A 107 -6.79 -18.74 7.06
CA GLY A 107 -5.97 -17.73 6.40
C GLY A 107 -4.71 -17.31 7.16
N ASN A 108 -4.55 -17.67 8.45
CA ASN A 108 -3.37 -17.27 9.22
C ASN A 108 -2.09 -17.85 8.59
N LEU A 109 -1.00 -17.06 8.57
CA LEU A 109 0.23 -17.44 7.86
C LEU A 109 1.03 -18.57 8.52
N ASP A 110 0.78 -18.84 9.80
CA ASP A 110 1.37 -19.96 10.55
C ASP A 110 0.80 -21.32 10.13
N VAL A 111 -0.43 -21.35 9.61
CA VAL A 111 -1.12 -22.58 9.16
C VAL A 111 -1.36 -22.61 7.65
N VAL A 112 -1.09 -21.52 6.93
CA VAL A 112 -1.49 -21.32 5.53
C VAL A 112 -1.02 -22.43 4.59
N ASP A 113 0.15 -23.03 4.83
CA ASP A 113 0.72 -24.09 3.98
C ASP A 113 -0.14 -25.37 4.02
N ARG A 114 -0.91 -25.55 5.10
CA ARG A 114 -1.86 -26.67 5.27
C ARG A 114 -3.28 -26.31 4.86
N THR A 115 -3.54 -25.09 4.38
CA THR A 115 -4.89 -24.59 4.05
C THR A 115 -4.88 -23.93 2.67
N CYS A 116 -4.85 -22.60 2.58
CA CYS A 116 -4.88 -21.86 1.31
C CYS A 116 -3.65 -22.15 0.44
N GLY A 117 -2.49 -22.37 1.07
CA GLY A 117 -1.19 -22.57 0.45
C GLY A 117 -0.84 -24.02 0.13
N ARG A 118 -1.80 -24.96 0.15
CA ARG A 118 -1.55 -26.33 -0.32
C ARG A 118 -1.16 -26.35 -1.80
N SER A 119 -0.48 -27.43 -2.21
CA SER A 119 0.04 -27.61 -3.58
C SER A 119 -1.04 -27.56 -4.66
N GLU A 120 -2.26 -27.97 -4.33
CA GLU A 120 -3.42 -28.00 -5.21
C GLU A 120 -4.16 -26.65 -5.26
N CYS A 121 -3.77 -25.68 -4.41
CA CYS A 121 -4.46 -24.41 -4.20
C CYS A 121 -3.57 -23.22 -4.58
N HIS A 122 -3.15 -22.41 -3.59
CA HIS A 122 -2.43 -21.16 -3.79
C HIS A 122 -1.00 -21.22 -3.24
N TYR A 123 -0.30 -22.35 -3.42
CA TYR A 123 1.06 -22.59 -2.90
C TYR A 123 2.05 -21.45 -3.20
N GLU A 124 2.18 -21.05 -4.46
CA GLU A 124 3.10 -19.98 -4.86
C GLU A 124 2.72 -18.64 -4.22
N ILE A 125 1.41 -18.33 -4.17
CA ILE A 125 0.92 -17.08 -3.59
C ILE A 125 1.22 -17.02 -2.09
N ALA A 126 0.98 -18.11 -1.36
CA ALA A 126 1.27 -18.19 0.07
C ALA A 126 2.76 -17.91 0.36
N SER A 127 3.67 -18.49 -0.44
CA SER A 127 5.10 -18.21 -0.30
C SER A 127 5.45 -16.75 -0.56
N ARG A 128 4.83 -16.09 -1.56
CA ARG A 128 5.06 -14.67 -1.84
C ARG A 128 4.54 -13.77 -0.71
N VAL A 129 3.36 -14.09 -0.16
CA VAL A 129 2.73 -13.31 0.91
C VAL A 129 3.60 -13.32 2.17
N LYS A 130 4.18 -14.47 2.55
CA LYS A 130 5.11 -14.56 3.68
C LYS A 130 6.35 -13.66 3.52
N ASN A 131 6.81 -13.47 2.29
CA ASN A 131 7.97 -12.63 1.97
C ASN A 131 7.61 -11.16 1.70
N SER A 132 6.32 -10.82 1.64
CA SER A 132 5.86 -9.46 1.32
C SER A 132 6.15 -8.47 2.45
N LEU A 133 6.35 -7.20 2.10
CA LEU A 133 6.59 -6.15 3.10
C LEU A 133 5.45 -5.94 4.11
N MET A 134 4.21 -6.28 3.73
CA MET A 134 3.09 -6.24 4.68
C MET A 134 3.22 -7.32 5.75
N ASN A 135 3.90 -8.44 5.47
CA ASN A 135 4.22 -9.44 6.48
C ASN A 135 5.51 -9.10 7.23
N THR A 136 6.58 -8.76 6.50
CA THR A 136 7.92 -8.65 7.10
C THR A 136 8.13 -7.37 7.91
N MET A 137 7.45 -6.28 7.52
CA MET A 137 7.69 -4.90 7.99
C MET A 137 9.17 -4.46 7.92
N SER A 138 9.96 -5.04 7.01
CA SER A 138 11.43 -4.88 6.99
C SER A 138 11.92 -3.42 7.05
N GLY A 139 11.26 -2.52 6.29
CA GLY A 139 11.59 -1.10 6.27
C GLY A 139 11.31 -0.38 7.59
N VAL A 140 10.27 -0.79 8.32
CA VAL A 140 9.96 -0.25 9.65
C VAL A 140 11.01 -0.72 10.66
N VAL A 141 11.31 -2.03 10.68
CA VAL A 141 12.31 -2.61 11.59
C VAL A 141 13.69 -1.99 11.36
N SER A 142 14.13 -1.87 10.11
CA SER A 142 15.44 -1.28 9.79
C SER A 142 15.55 0.19 10.19
N VAL A 143 14.52 1.02 9.95
CA VAL A 143 14.53 2.43 10.33
C VAL A 143 14.52 2.58 11.85
N ASP A 144 13.72 1.79 12.56
CA ASP A 144 13.64 1.82 14.02
C ASP A 144 15.00 1.45 14.65
N LYS A 145 15.57 0.30 14.26
CA LYS A 145 16.91 -0.12 14.72
C LYS A 145 18.00 0.92 14.44
N TYR A 146 17.94 1.60 13.29
CA TYR A 146 18.88 2.69 12.97
C TYR A 146 18.69 3.91 13.90
N VAL A 147 17.44 4.30 14.14
CA VAL A 147 17.09 5.39 15.05
C VAL A 147 17.52 5.10 16.49
N PHE A 148 17.47 3.84 16.95
CA PHE A 148 18.01 3.40 18.23
C PHE A 148 19.55 3.17 18.23
N GLY A 149 20.21 3.30 17.08
CA GLY A 149 21.66 3.11 16.95
C GLY A 149 22.12 1.65 17.02
N GLU A 150 21.22 0.69 16.80
CA GLU A 150 21.54 -0.74 16.79
C GLU A 150 22.14 -1.19 15.44
N ILE A 151 21.90 -0.43 14.37
CA ILE A 151 22.52 -0.63 13.05
C ILE A 151 23.04 0.69 12.49
N GLY A 152 24.05 0.62 11.61
CA GLY A 152 24.74 1.81 11.09
C GLY A 152 24.02 2.58 9.97
N LYS A 153 23.03 1.97 9.32
CA LYS A 153 22.24 2.58 8.22
C LYS A 153 20.79 2.08 8.28
N PRO A 154 19.79 2.86 7.81
CA PRO A 154 18.37 2.46 7.79
C PRO A 154 18.04 1.50 6.64
N ILE A 155 18.82 0.42 6.53
CA ILE A 155 18.67 -0.64 5.52
C ILE A 155 18.92 -2.00 6.16
N GLY A 156 18.26 -3.02 5.61
CA GLY A 156 18.35 -4.38 6.08
C GLY A 156 17.08 -5.16 5.79
N LYS A 157 17.23 -6.48 5.69
CA LYS A 157 16.12 -7.43 5.52
C LYS A 157 15.80 -8.06 6.87
N PHE A 158 14.60 -7.80 7.36
CA PHE A 158 14.11 -8.27 8.65
C PHE A 158 12.75 -8.92 8.51
N GLN A 159 12.40 -9.73 9.51
CA GLN A 159 11.07 -10.29 9.71
C GLN A 159 10.57 -9.82 11.07
N ILE A 160 9.44 -9.11 11.09
CA ILE A 160 8.86 -8.59 12.34
C ILE A 160 8.57 -9.69 13.36
N GLU A 161 8.23 -10.90 12.90
CA GLU A 161 7.99 -12.05 13.78
C GLU A 161 9.24 -12.56 14.50
N GLN A 162 10.44 -12.18 14.02
CA GLN A 162 11.73 -12.67 14.50
C GLN A 162 12.49 -11.61 15.33
N ILE A 163 11.90 -10.45 15.60
CA ILE A 163 12.55 -9.41 16.40
C ILE A 163 12.78 -9.89 17.84
N GLY A 164 13.88 -9.45 18.46
CA GLY A 164 14.26 -9.86 19.81
C GLY A 164 13.66 -8.96 20.88
N PHE A 165 14.47 -8.63 21.89
CA PHE A 165 14.12 -7.75 23.01
C PHE A 165 15.15 -6.63 23.21
N SER A 166 15.83 -6.21 22.13
CA SER A 166 16.65 -4.99 22.17
C SER A 166 15.76 -3.76 22.42
N PRO A 167 16.31 -2.59 22.81
CA PRO A 167 15.52 -1.36 22.96
C PRO A 167 14.60 -1.07 21.76
N ALA A 168 15.12 -1.19 20.54
CA ALA A 168 14.34 -1.02 19.31
C ALA A 168 13.26 -2.11 19.16
N ASP A 169 13.59 -3.37 19.43
CA ASP A 169 12.63 -4.46 19.28
C ASP A 169 11.49 -4.36 20.29
N VAL A 170 11.79 -4.01 21.55
CA VAL A 170 10.76 -3.77 22.58
C VAL A 170 9.90 -2.56 22.22
N HIS A 171 10.49 -1.49 21.66
CA HIS A 171 9.75 -0.34 21.15
C HIS A 171 8.77 -0.74 20.05
N LEU A 172 9.21 -1.54 19.07
CA LEU A 172 8.34 -2.09 18.02
C LEU A 172 7.27 -3.01 18.60
N ARG A 173 7.62 -3.91 19.53
CA ARG A 173 6.66 -4.79 20.21
C ARG A 173 5.58 -4.00 20.94
N ASN A 174 5.92 -2.92 21.61
CA ASN A 174 4.96 -2.11 22.37
C ASN A 174 4.06 -1.24 21.49
N LEU A 175 4.58 -0.68 20.39
CA LEU A 175 3.86 0.37 19.65
C LEU A 175 3.44 -0.03 18.23
N CYS A 176 4.18 -0.91 17.55
CA CYS A 176 4.12 -1.05 16.09
C CYS A 176 3.83 -2.47 15.57
N ALA A 177 4.24 -3.52 16.28
CA ALA A 177 4.19 -4.92 15.84
C ALA A 177 2.77 -5.50 15.75
N SER A 178 1.73 -4.68 15.86
CA SER A 178 0.34 -5.11 15.66
C SER A 178 -0.09 -5.10 14.20
N CYS A 179 0.59 -4.37 13.31
CA CYS A 179 0.05 -4.02 11.98
C CYS A 179 0.52 -4.92 10.82
N HIS A 180 1.29 -5.99 11.09
CA HIS A 180 1.74 -6.90 10.03
C HIS A 180 0.71 -7.97 9.68
N LEU A 181 0.73 -8.43 8.44
CA LEU A 181 -0.24 -9.37 7.88
C LEU A 181 -0.18 -10.75 8.55
N GLY A 182 1.01 -11.18 8.99
CA GLY A 182 1.23 -12.43 9.70
C GLY A 182 0.73 -12.45 11.14
N LYS A 183 0.23 -11.32 11.69
CA LYS A 183 -0.40 -11.33 13.00
C LYS A 183 -1.58 -12.30 12.98
N ALA A 184 -1.50 -13.35 13.81
CA ALA A 184 -2.51 -14.39 13.84
C ALA A 184 -3.85 -13.83 14.30
N LYS A 185 -4.92 -14.16 13.56
CA LYS A 185 -6.27 -13.88 14.00
C LYS A 185 -6.69 -14.95 15.00
N LYS A 186 -7.19 -14.51 16.16
CA LYS A 186 -7.65 -15.38 17.26
C LYS A 186 -9.15 -15.23 17.55
N GLU A 187 -9.78 -14.20 16.99
CA GLU A 187 -11.17 -13.84 17.26
C GLU A 187 -11.99 -13.67 15.98
N TYR A 188 -13.26 -14.06 16.06
CA TYR A 188 -14.26 -13.88 15.01
C TYR A 188 -14.63 -12.40 14.89
N ALA A 189 -13.96 -11.70 13.98
CA ALA A 189 -14.26 -10.29 13.72
C ALA A 189 -13.89 -9.93 12.28
N LYS A 190 -14.70 -9.07 11.64
CA LYS A 190 -14.30 -8.42 10.39
C LYS A 190 -13.14 -7.45 10.66
N ILE A 191 -12.36 -7.12 9.62
CA ILE A 191 -11.31 -6.10 9.71
C ILE A 191 -11.95 -4.71 9.86
N GLN A 192 -11.46 -3.91 10.81
CA GLN A 192 -11.91 -2.57 11.19
C GLN A 192 -10.72 -1.79 11.79
N ALA A 193 -10.96 -0.62 12.39
CA ALA A 193 -9.89 0.21 12.98
C ALA A 193 -9.12 -0.49 14.12
N ASN A 194 -9.78 -1.39 14.85
CA ASN A 194 -9.25 -2.12 15.99
C ASN A 194 -8.78 -3.55 15.64
N THR A 195 -9.32 -4.17 14.58
CA THR A 195 -9.05 -5.57 14.20
C THR A 195 -8.15 -5.65 12.96
N ARG A 196 -7.12 -6.50 13.02
CA ARG A 196 -6.11 -6.64 11.96
C ARG A 196 -5.48 -8.04 11.95
N GLY A 197 -4.65 -8.31 10.94
CA GLY A 197 -4.00 -9.61 10.77
C GLY A 197 -4.93 -10.69 10.19
N GLY A 198 -4.46 -11.92 10.18
CA GLY A 198 -5.19 -13.08 9.65
C GLY A 198 -4.72 -13.58 8.29
N GLY A 199 -3.53 -13.17 7.85
CA GLY A 199 -2.94 -13.59 6.57
C GLY A 199 -3.89 -13.38 5.39
N CYS A 200 -4.17 -14.45 4.63
CA CYS A 200 -5.06 -14.40 3.47
C CYS A 200 -6.48 -13.92 3.83
N SER A 201 -6.97 -14.27 5.02
CA SER A 201 -8.31 -13.92 5.49
C SER A 201 -8.46 -12.44 5.84
N ALA A 202 -7.36 -11.71 6.03
CA ALA A 202 -7.39 -10.27 6.29
C ALA A 202 -7.99 -9.47 5.13
N CYS A 203 -7.87 -9.98 3.89
CA CYS A 203 -8.37 -9.29 2.70
C CYS A 203 -9.46 -10.06 1.97
N HIS A 204 -9.41 -11.39 2.00
CA HIS A 204 -10.28 -12.22 1.16
C HIS A 204 -11.58 -12.66 1.83
N LEU A 205 -11.80 -12.39 3.12
CA LEU A 205 -13.09 -12.65 3.75
C LEU A 205 -14.06 -11.50 3.51
N TYR A 206 -15.07 -11.76 2.69
CA TYR A 206 -16.16 -10.85 2.38
C TYR A 206 -17.38 -11.16 3.24
N TYR A 207 -17.91 -10.13 3.91
CA TYR A 207 -19.09 -10.21 4.76
C TYR A 207 -20.21 -9.39 4.11
N ASP A 208 -21.23 -10.06 3.58
CA ASP A 208 -22.47 -9.41 3.15
C ASP A 208 -23.35 -9.01 4.37
N SER A 209 -24.53 -8.43 4.14
CA SER A 209 -25.42 -7.98 5.23
C SER A 209 -25.77 -9.12 6.18
N LEU A 210 -26.22 -10.27 5.64
CA LEU A 210 -26.65 -11.42 6.43
C LEU A 210 -25.49 -12.02 7.23
N THR A 211 -24.32 -12.14 6.62
CA THR A 211 -23.12 -12.65 7.30
C THR A 211 -22.66 -11.68 8.40
N ASN A 212 -22.74 -10.37 8.18
CA ASN A 212 -22.41 -9.38 9.21
C ASN A 212 -23.39 -9.44 10.39
N GLU A 213 -24.69 -9.55 10.13
CA GLU A 213 -25.71 -9.69 11.17
C GLU A 213 -25.50 -10.97 11.98
N GLU A 214 -25.24 -12.10 11.32
CA GLU A 214 -24.95 -13.37 11.97
C GLU A 214 -23.67 -13.32 12.80
N LEU A 215 -22.60 -12.70 12.27
CA LEU A 215 -21.35 -12.49 13.02
C LEU A 215 -21.62 -11.71 14.31
N ASN A 216 -22.36 -10.60 14.23
CA ASN A 216 -22.67 -9.77 15.39
C ASN A 216 -23.46 -10.58 16.44
N ARG A 217 -24.48 -11.34 16.01
CA ARG A 217 -25.25 -12.22 16.90
C ARG A 217 -24.38 -13.29 17.55
N PHE A 218 -23.49 -13.91 16.78
CA PHE A 218 -22.61 -14.96 17.26
C PHE A 218 -21.59 -14.42 18.26
N VAL A 219 -20.97 -13.27 18.00
CA VAL A 219 -20.00 -12.65 18.91
C VAL A 219 -20.65 -12.21 20.23
N SER A 220 -21.89 -11.72 20.19
CA SER A 220 -22.63 -11.31 21.40
C SER A 220 -23.16 -12.49 22.23
N GLY A 221 -23.53 -13.61 21.60
CA GLY A 221 -24.26 -14.69 22.26
C GLY A 221 -23.51 -16.01 22.41
N LYS A 222 -22.62 -16.38 21.47
CA LYS A 222 -21.85 -17.64 21.38
C LYS A 222 -22.60 -18.96 21.62
N ASN A 223 -23.93 -18.96 21.64
CA ASN A 223 -24.75 -20.09 22.08
C ASN A 223 -25.46 -20.84 20.94
N PHE A 224 -25.03 -20.65 19.69
CA PHE A 224 -25.62 -21.32 18.53
C PHE A 224 -24.58 -21.53 17.43
N VAL A 225 -24.87 -22.42 16.49
CA VAL A 225 -24.04 -22.67 15.31
C VAL A 225 -24.44 -21.68 14.20
N PRO A 226 -23.52 -20.82 13.72
CA PRO A 226 -23.83 -19.86 12.67
C PRO A 226 -24.30 -20.55 11.38
N ARG A 227 -25.33 -19.97 10.75
CA ARG A 227 -25.81 -20.42 9.43
C ARG A 227 -25.17 -19.66 8.28
N TYR A 228 -24.59 -18.50 8.55
CA TYR A 228 -23.93 -17.67 7.55
C TYR A 228 -22.43 -17.62 7.79
N HIS A 229 -21.68 -18.13 6.81
CA HIS A 229 -20.24 -18.08 6.72
C HIS A 229 -19.79 -16.94 5.79
N PRO A 230 -18.69 -16.21 6.07
CA PRO A 230 -18.14 -15.22 5.14
C PRO A 230 -17.55 -15.86 3.89
N ASN A 231 -17.62 -15.18 2.76
CA ASN A 231 -17.15 -15.76 1.50
C ASN A 231 -15.66 -15.47 1.26
N VAL A 232 -14.89 -16.44 0.78
CA VAL A 232 -13.52 -16.22 0.29
C VAL A 232 -13.61 -15.67 -1.13
N SER A 233 -13.37 -14.37 -1.29
CA SER A 233 -13.70 -13.65 -2.52
C SER A 233 -12.59 -12.70 -2.98
N LEU A 234 -12.66 -12.33 -4.27
CA LEU A 234 -11.89 -11.23 -4.87
C LEU A 234 -12.54 -9.86 -4.64
N LYS A 235 -13.67 -9.81 -3.92
CA LYS A 235 -14.32 -8.59 -3.43
C LYS A 235 -13.61 -8.07 -2.18
N VAL A 236 -12.41 -7.52 -2.37
CA VAL A 236 -11.60 -6.94 -1.29
C VAL A 236 -12.06 -5.49 -1.05
N GLU A 237 -12.87 -5.28 -0.02
CA GLU A 237 -13.39 -3.95 0.32
C GLU A 237 -12.31 -3.03 0.92
N PRO A 238 -12.44 -1.69 0.80
CA PRO A 238 -11.47 -0.74 1.34
C PRO A 238 -11.20 -0.89 2.85
N ILE A 239 -12.16 -1.42 3.60
CA ILE A 239 -12.03 -1.64 5.04
C ILE A 239 -10.90 -2.63 5.37
N ALA A 240 -10.62 -3.60 4.50
CA ALA A 240 -9.53 -4.54 4.66
C ALA A 240 -8.16 -3.82 4.67
N CYS A 241 -8.00 -2.81 3.81
CA CYS A 241 -6.80 -1.97 3.82
C CYS A 241 -6.81 -1.03 5.03
N PHE A 242 -7.97 -0.46 5.36
CA PHE A 242 -8.15 0.52 6.44
C PHE A 242 -7.68 0.00 7.80
N GLY A 243 -7.93 -1.27 8.13
CA GLY A 243 -7.60 -1.81 9.45
C GLY A 243 -6.11 -1.72 9.82
N CYS A 244 -5.21 -1.73 8.82
CA CYS A 244 -3.77 -1.50 9.03
C CYS A 244 -3.35 -0.09 8.56
N HIS A 245 -3.84 0.36 7.40
CA HIS A 245 -3.40 1.60 6.76
C HIS A 245 -4.09 2.87 7.28
N SER A 246 -4.95 2.79 8.28
CA SER A 246 -5.47 3.94 9.05
C SER A 246 -4.51 4.42 10.16
N ARG A 247 -3.36 3.75 10.32
CA ARG A 247 -2.31 4.05 11.32
C ARG A 247 -0.96 4.28 10.63
N SER A 248 0.04 4.72 11.41
CA SER A 248 1.39 5.03 10.94
C SER A 248 1.37 6.05 9.79
N GLY A 249 1.57 5.60 8.54
CA GLY A 249 1.53 6.45 7.35
C GLY A 249 0.15 6.99 6.98
N ARG A 250 -0.92 6.56 7.67
CA ARG A 250 -2.30 7.10 7.52
C ARG A 250 -2.81 7.05 6.07
N ILE A 251 -2.36 6.08 5.29
CA ILE A 251 -2.63 5.99 3.85
C ILE A 251 -4.14 5.96 3.57
N SER A 252 -4.90 5.13 4.28
CA SER A 252 -6.34 5.01 4.05
C SER A 252 -7.09 6.27 4.48
N THR A 253 -6.71 6.88 5.60
CA THR A 253 -7.36 8.10 6.09
C THR A 253 -7.03 9.29 5.20
N ASN A 254 -5.80 9.43 4.72
CA ASN A 254 -5.42 10.47 3.77
C ASN A 254 -6.21 10.33 2.45
N PHE A 255 -6.29 9.10 1.91
CA PHE A 255 -7.00 8.82 0.66
C PHE A 255 -8.46 9.27 0.70
N ILE A 256 -9.12 9.06 1.84
CA ILE A 256 -10.51 9.45 2.05
C ILE A 256 -10.69 10.88 2.62
N GLY A 257 -9.62 11.63 2.81
CA GLY A 257 -9.68 13.03 3.28
C GLY A 257 -9.91 13.19 4.78
N LEU A 258 -9.24 12.38 5.60
CA LEU A 258 -9.26 12.48 7.05
C LEU A 258 -7.84 12.65 7.61
N MET A 259 -7.63 13.73 8.37
CA MET A 259 -6.38 13.98 9.09
C MET A 259 -6.59 13.76 10.59
N GLU A 260 -5.70 12.99 11.21
CA GLU A 260 -5.77 12.71 12.65
C GLU A 260 -5.50 13.98 13.47
N THR A 261 -6.23 14.16 14.57
CA THR A 261 -6.05 15.26 15.52
C THR A 261 -5.49 14.74 16.84
N THR A 262 -5.13 15.66 17.73
CA THR A 262 -4.74 15.36 19.12
C THR A 262 -5.93 15.46 20.09
N LEU A 263 -7.16 15.45 19.58
CA LEU A 263 -8.37 15.60 20.39
C LEU A 263 -8.85 14.22 20.86
N ASP A 264 -9.25 14.14 22.12
CA ASP A 264 -9.87 12.93 22.68
C ASP A 264 -11.36 12.83 22.31
N GLU A 265 -12.01 13.97 22.15
CA GLU A 265 -13.43 14.09 21.84
C GLU A 265 -13.71 15.06 20.69
N ILE A 266 -14.84 14.84 20.01
CA ILE A 266 -15.32 15.78 18.99
C ILE A 266 -15.69 17.10 19.67
N PRO A 267 -15.16 18.25 19.22
CA PRO A 267 -15.55 19.54 19.77
C PRO A 267 -17.04 19.80 19.59
N THR A 268 -17.65 20.47 20.58
CA THR A 268 -19.07 20.88 20.51
C THR A 268 -19.30 21.92 19.40
N THR A 269 -18.30 22.76 19.12
CA THR A 269 -18.29 23.70 18.01
C THR A 269 -17.77 23.03 16.73
N ASP A 270 -18.39 23.31 15.58
CA ASP A 270 -17.99 22.76 14.28
C ASP A 270 -17.91 21.21 14.21
N SER A 271 -18.68 20.50 15.03
CA SER A 271 -18.65 19.03 15.14
C SER A 271 -18.75 18.29 13.80
N ALA A 272 -19.49 18.85 12.83
CA ALA A 272 -19.64 18.31 11.48
C ALA A 272 -18.32 18.19 10.69
N LYS A 273 -17.28 18.94 11.08
CA LYS A 273 -15.93 18.87 10.48
C LYS A 273 -15.13 17.67 10.98
N PHE A 274 -15.56 17.01 12.05
CA PHE A 274 -14.82 15.92 12.68
C PHE A 274 -15.51 14.56 12.51
N VAL A 275 -14.74 13.50 12.69
CA VAL A 275 -15.20 12.10 12.73
C VAL A 275 -14.43 11.40 13.83
N LYS A 276 -15.12 10.65 14.70
CA LYS A 276 -14.49 9.75 15.67
C LYS A 276 -14.56 8.33 15.12
N LEU A 277 -13.41 7.66 15.06
CA LEU A 277 -13.34 6.26 14.63
C LEU A 277 -13.74 5.32 15.78
N GLU A 278 -14.01 4.05 15.44
CA GLU A 278 -14.35 2.99 16.41
C GLU A 278 -13.26 2.81 17.49
N ASP A 279 -11.99 3.09 17.14
CA ASP A 279 -10.87 3.02 18.08
C ASP A 279 -10.67 4.28 18.93
N GLY A 280 -11.64 5.21 18.91
CA GLY A 280 -11.69 6.40 19.74
C GLY A 280 -10.96 7.62 19.17
N ARG A 281 -10.10 7.47 18.17
CA ARG A 281 -9.33 8.58 17.61
C ARG A 281 -10.23 9.58 16.87
N VAL A 282 -9.95 10.86 17.04
CA VAL A 282 -10.66 11.95 16.36
C VAL A 282 -9.89 12.41 15.12
N PHE A 283 -10.61 12.60 14.03
CA PHE A 283 -10.09 13.08 12.76
C PHE A 283 -10.85 14.33 12.33
N VAL A 284 -10.15 15.23 11.65
CA VAL A 284 -10.75 16.37 10.94
C VAL A 284 -10.85 16.06 9.45
N LYS A 285 -11.97 16.44 8.84
CA LYS A 285 -12.20 16.33 7.40
C LYS A 285 -11.33 17.34 6.66
N VAL A 286 -10.59 16.82 5.69
CA VAL A 286 -9.73 17.57 4.77
C VAL A 286 -10.03 17.09 3.35
N PRO A 287 -9.56 17.79 2.30
CA PRO A 287 -9.76 17.33 0.93
C PRO A 287 -9.19 15.92 0.70
N SER A 288 -9.98 15.05 0.08
CA SER A 288 -9.61 13.67 -0.25
C SER A 288 -8.91 13.56 -1.61
N ASP A 289 -8.40 12.38 -1.92
CA ASP A 289 -7.82 12.09 -3.23
C ASP A 289 -8.88 12.22 -4.34
N VAL A 290 -8.48 12.71 -5.51
CA VAL A 290 -9.36 12.85 -6.68
C VAL A 290 -9.85 11.49 -7.21
N HIS A 291 -9.05 10.43 -7.05
CA HIS A 291 -9.46 9.07 -7.43
C HIS A 291 -10.50 8.53 -6.45
N HIS A 292 -10.29 8.74 -5.14
CA HIS A 292 -11.28 8.42 -4.11
C HIS A 292 -12.60 9.17 -4.34
N SER A 293 -12.52 10.48 -4.57
CA SER A 293 -13.68 11.34 -4.86
C SER A 293 -14.47 10.87 -6.09
N LYS A 294 -13.81 10.16 -7.02
CA LYS A 294 -14.43 9.55 -8.19
C LYS A 294 -14.94 8.13 -7.94
N GLY A 295 -14.80 7.59 -6.73
CA GLY A 295 -15.27 6.26 -6.32
C GLY A 295 -14.27 5.12 -6.55
N MET A 296 -12.99 5.42 -6.81
CA MET A 296 -11.96 4.38 -6.87
C MET A 296 -11.56 3.93 -5.45
N THR A 297 -11.15 2.67 -5.37
CA THR A 297 -10.68 2.02 -4.16
C THR A 297 -9.22 1.57 -4.30
N CYS A 298 -8.59 1.14 -3.20
CA CYS A 298 -7.18 0.76 -3.18
C CYS A 298 -6.84 -0.28 -4.24
N VAL A 299 -7.71 -1.29 -4.41
CA VAL A 299 -7.49 -2.38 -5.35
C VAL A 299 -7.72 -1.98 -6.80
N ASP A 300 -8.39 -0.87 -7.10
CA ASP A 300 -8.56 -0.41 -8.48
C ASP A 300 -7.23 0.03 -9.11
N CYS A 301 -6.28 0.50 -8.27
CA CYS A 301 -4.93 0.87 -8.67
C CYS A 301 -3.92 -0.26 -8.40
N HIS A 302 -3.95 -0.86 -7.22
CA HIS A 302 -2.93 -1.81 -6.81
C HIS A 302 -3.14 -3.21 -7.41
N THR A 303 -2.05 -3.80 -7.88
CA THR A 303 -2.06 -5.15 -8.47
C THR A 303 -1.96 -6.22 -7.40
N SER A 304 -2.33 -7.45 -7.76
CA SER A 304 -2.18 -8.61 -6.87
C SER A 304 -0.71 -8.85 -6.51
N ARG A 305 0.22 -8.61 -7.43
CA ARG A 305 1.67 -8.76 -7.22
C ARG A 305 2.26 -7.67 -6.31
N GLU A 306 1.71 -6.46 -6.34
CA GLU A 306 2.10 -5.42 -5.38
C GLU A 306 1.64 -5.75 -3.96
N ILE A 307 0.41 -6.25 -3.81
CA ILE A 307 -0.20 -6.51 -2.50
C ILE A 307 0.32 -7.83 -1.92
N MET A 308 0.20 -8.93 -2.66
CA MET A 308 0.58 -10.27 -2.20
C MET A 308 2.08 -10.58 -2.38
N GLY A 309 2.84 -9.65 -2.98
CA GLY A 309 4.24 -9.82 -3.29
C GLY A 309 4.47 -10.51 -4.64
N ASP A 310 5.65 -10.27 -5.21
CA ASP A 310 6.12 -10.86 -6.46
C ASP A 310 7.14 -12.00 -6.22
N GLY A 311 7.38 -12.36 -4.96
CA GLY A 311 8.35 -13.36 -4.51
C GLY A 311 9.69 -12.78 -4.05
N ASN A 312 9.97 -11.51 -4.34
CA ASN A 312 11.18 -10.85 -3.88
C ASN A 312 11.03 -10.31 -2.46
N VAL A 313 12.14 -10.28 -1.73
CA VAL A 313 12.22 -9.62 -0.41
C VAL A 313 12.77 -8.21 -0.61
N TYR A 314 11.95 -7.23 -0.29
CA TYR A 314 12.26 -5.82 -0.38
C TYR A 314 12.62 -5.23 0.99
N GLU A 315 13.43 -4.17 0.98
CA GLU A 315 13.73 -3.41 2.19
C GLU A 315 12.64 -2.37 2.45
N HIS A 316 12.17 -1.70 1.39
CA HIS A 316 11.24 -0.58 1.49
C HIS A 316 10.11 -0.68 0.45
N LYS A 317 8.91 -0.18 0.81
CA LYS A 317 7.68 -0.34 0.01
C LYS A 317 7.79 0.17 -1.42
N GLU A 318 8.57 1.22 -1.65
CA GLU A 318 8.75 1.82 -2.97
C GLU A 318 9.43 0.85 -3.97
N GLN A 319 10.15 -0.15 -3.46
CA GLN A 319 10.77 -1.20 -4.27
C GLN A 319 9.76 -2.27 -4.70
N GLN A 320 8.71 -2.53 -3.90
CA GLN A 320 7.65 -3.50 -4.21
C GLN A 320 6.54 -2.90 -5.09
N VAL A 321 6.27 -1.60 -4.96
CA VAL A 321 5.25 -0.89 -5.74
C VAL A 321 5.60 -0.87 -7.23
N GLU A 322 4.64 -1.23 -8.07
CA GLU A 322 4.73 -1.32 -9.53
C GLU A 322 3.90 -0.26 -10.24
N ILE A 323 2.80 0.21 -9.65
CA ILE A 323 1.93 1.24 -10.23
C ILE A 323 2.66 2.57 -10.42
N ALA A 324 2.56 3.16 -11.60
CA ALA A 324 3.00 4.52 -11.85
C ALA A 324 1.89 5.37 -12.47
N CYS A 325 1.85 6.66 -12.12
CA CYS A 325 0.87 7.60 -12.68
C CYS A 325 0.90 7.59 -14.22
N VAL A 326 2.09 7.45 -14.81
CA VAL A 326 2.31 7.50 -16.26
C VAL A 326 1.75 6.30 -17.02
N ASP A 327 1.40 5.21 -16.33
CA ASP A 327 0.80 4.03 -16.97
C ASP A 327 -0.63 4.37 -17.42
N CYS A 328 -1.42 5.01 -16.55
CA CYS A 328 -2.79 5.45 -16.84
C CYS A 328 -2.86 6.90 -17.36
N HIS A 329 -1.88 7.74 -17.05
CA HIS A 329 -1.75 9.12 -17.52
C HIS A 329 -0.46 9.31 -18.36
N PRO A 330 -0.36 8.66 -19.53
CA PRO A 330 0.81 8.77 -20.39
C PRO A 330 0.93 10.15 -21.04
N GLU A 331 2.13 10.48 -21.53
CA GLU A 331 2.38 11.65 -22.38
C GLU A 331 1.74 11.51 -23.78
N GLY A 332 1.53 10.29 -24.24
CA GLY A 332 0.92 9.98 -25.54
C GLY A 332 0.00 8.77 -25.47
N LYS A 333 0.14 7.84 -26.42
CA LYS A 333 -0.62 6.58 -26.39
C LYS A 333 -0.12 5.68 -25.24
N PRO A 334 -1.03 4.94 -24.57
CA PRO A 334 -0.61 3.96 -23.57
C PRO A 334 0.24 2.87 -24.22
N LYS A 335 1.23 2.38 -23.49
CA LYS A 335 1.87 1.10 -23.84
C LYS A 335 0.88 0.00 -23.49
N THR A 336 0.77 -1.01 -24.34
CA THR A 336 -0.19 -2.09 -24.14
C THR A 336 0.43 -3.47 -24.27
N VAL A 337 -0.31 -4.46 -23.79
CA VAL A 337 -0.03 -5.88 -23.93
C VAL A 337 -1.33 -6.62 -24.27
N ALA A 338 -1.26 -7.61 -25.16
CA ALA A 338 -2.41 -8.42 -25.54
C ALA A 338 -2.76 -9.44 -24.44
N PHE A 339 -4.01 -9.90 -24.40
CA PHE A 339 -4.48 -10.89 -23.43
C PHE A 339 -3.57 -12.14 -23.37
N ASP A 340 -3.18 -12.69 -24.53
CA ASP A 340 -2.37 -13.91 -24.61
C ASP A 340 -0.97 -13.75 -23.99
N SER A 341 -0.46 -12.51 -23.93
CA SER A 341 0.84 -12.18 -23.35
C SER A 341 0.75 -11.79 -21.86
N LEU A 342 -0.44 -11.76 -21.26
CA LEU A 342 -0.59 -11.57 -19.81
C LEU A 342 -0.07 -12.81 -19.06
N ASP A 343 0.38 -12.57 -17.83
CA ASP A 343 0.70 -13.65 -16.90
C ASP A 343 -0.57 -14.44 -16.49
N ASN A 344 -0.35 -15.67 -16.03
CA ASN A 344 -1.45 -16.59 -15.70
C ASN A 344 -2.35 -16.08 -14.57
N GLU A 345 -1.78 -15.40 -13.56
CA GLU A 345 -2.54 -14.86 -12.44
C GLU A 345 -3.46 -13.73 -12.90
N THR A 346 -2.95 -12.81 -13.73
CA THR A 346 -3.77 -11.74 -14.32
C THR A 346 -4.91 -12.31 -15.18
N LYS A 347 -4.64 -13.32 -16.02
CA LYS A 347 -5.67 -14.01 -16.81
C LYS A 347 -6.73 -14.66 -15.92
N MET A 348 -6.30 -15.30 -14.83
CA MET A 348 -7.20 -15.94 -13.87
C MET A 348 -8.08 -14.91 -13.16
N ILE A 349 -7.53 -13.78 -12.73
CA ILE A 349 -8.29 -12.67 -12.13
C ILE A 349 -9.36 -12.14 -13.09
N ILE A 350 -9.02 -11.95 -14.38
CA ILE A 350 -9.98 -11.50 -15.40
C ILE A 350 -11.12 -12.52 -15.57
N ASN A 351 -10.78 -13.82 -15.62
CA ASN A 351 -11.76 -14.90 -15.75
C ASN A 351 -12.69 -14.98 -14.53
N LEU A 352 -12.14 -14.98 -13.33
CA LEU A 352 -12.89 -15.04 -12.06
C LEU A 352 -13.82 -13.84 -11.88
N ARG A 353 -13.53 -12.71 -12.53
CA ARG A 353 -14.39 -11.51 -12.52
C ARG A 353 -15.47 -11.53 -13.60
N GLY A 354 -15.53 -12.55 -14.44
CA GLY A 354 -16.50 -12.64 -15.54
C GLY A 354 -16.25 -11.62 -16.63
N TRP A 355 -14.99 -11.21 -16.85
CA TRP A 355 -14.63 -10.25 -17.88
C TRP A 355 -14.20 -10.94 -19.18
N GLN A 356 -14.97 -11.94 -19.65
CA GLN A 356 -14.65 -12.68 -20.88
C GLN A 356 -14.60 -11.76 -22.12
N SER A 357 -15.32 -10.63 -22.09
CA SER A 357 -15.25 -9.61 -23.15
C SER A 357 -13.86 -8.99 -23.32
N PHE A 358 -12.94 -9.21 -22.37
CA PHE A 358 -11.58 -8.66 -22.41
C PHE A 358 -10.58 -9.53 -23.18
N ILE A 359 -10.94 -10.74 -23.59
CA ILE A 359 -10.02 -11.70 -24.26
C ILE A 359 -9.37 -11.10 -25.53
N ASN A 360 -10.08 -10.23 -26.25
CA ASN A 360 -9.57 -9.60 -27.48
C ASN A 360 -9.13 -8.14 -27.27
N LYS A 361 -8.95 -7.69 -26.02
CA LYS A 361 -8.59 -6.31 -25.71
C LYS A 361 -7.08 -6.15 -25.49
N GLN A 362 -6.64 -4.89 -25.59
CA GLN A 362 -5.29 -4.47 -25.25
C GLN A 362 -5.30 -3.92 -23.83
N PHE A 363 -4.45 -4.44 -22.96
CA PHE A 363 -4.33 -4.04 -21.57
C PHE A 363 -3.25 -3.00 -21.43
N VAL A 364 -3.45 -1.98 -20.58
CA VAL A 364 -2.39 -1.02 -20.26
C VAL A 364 -1.24 -1.76 -19.58
N LYS A 365 -0.04 -1.54 -20.10
CA LYS A 365 1.19 -2.19 -19.64
C LYS A 365 1.77 -1.40 -18.47
N ILE A 366 2.04 -2.10 -17.39
CA ILE A 366 2.77 -1.60 -16.21
C ILE A 366 4.22 -1.33 -16.64
N GLY A 367 4.70 -0.10 -16.47
CA GLY A 367 6.04 0.28 -16.91
C GLY A 367 7.17 -0.54 -16.26
N LYS A 368 7.01 -0.91 -14.98
CA LYS A 368 8.07 -1.51 -14.15
C LYS A 368 8.38 -2.98 -14.49
N ASN A 369 7.35 -3.81 -14.71
CA ASN A 369 7.51 -5.25 -14.95
C ASN A 369 7.04 -5.69 -16.34
N GLY A 370 6.32 -4.84 -17.06
CA GLY A 370 5.80 -5.11 -18.38
C GLY A 370 4.55 -6.01 -18.44
N ASN A 371 3.97 -6.40 -17.30
CA ASN A 371 2.67 -7.06 -17.26
C ASN A 371 1.53 -6.07 -17.53
N GLY A 372 0.32 -6.57 -17.74
CA GLY A 372 -0.88 -5.74 -17.93
C GLY A 372 -1.69 -5.59 -16.65
N TYR A 373 -2.33 -4.42 -16.47
CA TYR A 373 -3.36 -4.28 -15.44
C TYR A 373 -4.56 -5.16 -15.76
N SER A 374 -5.05 -5.94 -14.80
CA SER A 374 -6.23 -6.80 -15.01
C SER A 374 -7.51 -6.03 -15.36
N ASN A 375 -7.59 -4.75 -14.99
CA ASN A 375 -8.78 -3.92 -15.09
C ASN A 375 -8.60 -2.63 -15.92
N VAL A 376 -7.47 -2.45 -16.60
CA VAL A 376 -7.22 -1.25 -17.40
C VAL A 376 -6.95 -1.63 -18.85
N ILE A 377 -7.84 -1.21 -19.76
CA ILE A 377 -7.74 -1.49 -21.19
C ILE A 377 -7.54 -0.22 -21.99
N ALA A 378 -6.89 -0.34 -23.13
CA ALA A 378 -6.78 0.69 -24.14
C ALA A 378 -7.70 0.36 -25.32
N GLU A 379 -8.66 1.22 -25.61
CA GLU A 379 -9.64 1.02 -26.69
C GLU A 379 -10.01 2.35 -27.33
N ASN A 380 -10.05 2.41 -28.66
CA ASN A 380 -10.44 3.60 -29.43
C ASN A 380 -9.68 4.88 -29.03
N GLY A 381 -8.38 4.74 -28.72
CA GLY A 381 -7.53 5.84 -28.27
C GLY A 381 -7.78 6.31 -26.83
N LYS A 382 -8.65 5.64 -26.07
CA LYS A 382 -8.97 5.92 -24.67
C LYS A 382 -8.37 4.87 -23.75
N ILE A 383 -8.07 5.28 -22.52
CA ILE A 383 -7.69 4.37 -21.43
C ILE A 383 -8.91 4.23 -20.52
N LEU A 384 -9.43 3.00 -20.43
CA LEU A 384 -10.61 2.69 -19.63
C LEU A 384 -10.19 1.87 -18.41
N VAL A 385 -10.46 2.40 -17.23
CA VAL A 385 -10.24 1.75 -15.93
C VAL A 385 -11.58 1.20 -15.46
N PHE A 386 -11.66 -0.12 -15.29
CA PHE A 386 -12.84 -0.79 -14.76
C PHE A 386 -12.69 -0.97 -13.26
N SER A 387 -13.75 -0.66 -12.51
CA SER A 387 -13.75 -0.94 -11.08
C SER A 387 -13.74 -2.43 -10.80
N LYS A 388 -12.97 -2.85 -9.81
CA LYS A 388 -12.93 -4.23 -9.30
C LYS A 388 -14.05 -4.51 -8.28
N LEU A 389 -14.75 -3.48 -7.79
CA LEU A 389 -15.78 -3.62 -6.75
C LEU A 389 -17.16 -3.08 -7.16
N SER A 390 -17.22 -2.22 -8.17
CA SER A 390 -18.46 -1.64 -8.68
C SER A 390 -18.57 -1.83 -10.20
N ASN A 391 -19.71 -1.44 -10.78
CA ASN A 391 -19.88 -1.43 -12.24
C ASN A 391 -19.35 -0.15 -12.90
N LYS A 392 -18.60 0.67 -12.16
CA LYS A 392 -18.10 1.96 -12.67
C LYS A 392 -16.92 1.76 -13.61
N ILE A 393 -16.90 2.56 -14.67
CA ILE A 393 -15.80 2.65 -15.63
C ILE A 393 -15.35 4.11 -15.67
N TRP A 394 -14.04 4.33 -15.60
CA TRP A 394 -13.44 5.65 -15.71
C TRP A 394 -12.61 5.76 -16.97
N GLU A 395 -12.61 6.95 -17.58
CA GLU A 395 -11.65 7.30 -18.61
C GLU A 395 -10.44 7.99 -17.97
N ALA A 396 -9.27 7.37 -18.05
CA ALA A 396 -8.01 8.00 -17.65
C ALA A 396 -7.48 8.86 -18.80
N ARG A 397 -7.27 10.15 -18.52
CA ARG A 397 -6.84 11.12 -19.53
C ARG A 397 -5.30 11.20 -19.58
N PRO A 398 -4.68 11.30 -20.77
CA PRO A 398 -3.25 11.54 -20.87
C PRO A 398 -2.86 12.89 -20.26
N GLN A 399 -1.55 13.10 -20.10
CA GLN A 399 -0.99 14.36 -19.60
C GLN A 399 -1.41 15.53 -20.51
N SER A 400 -1.87 16.62 -19.90
CA SER A 400 -2.26 17.82 -20.64
C SER A 400 -1.04 18.53 -21.24
N ALA A 401 -1.25 19.34 -22.29
CA ALA A 401 -0.18 20.16 -22.87
C ALA A 401 0.51 21.05 -21.82
N ALA A 402 -0.27 21.60 -20.87
CA ALA A 402 0.28 22.38 -19.76
C ALA A 402 1.18 21.54 -18.83
N CYS A 403 0.82 20.28 -18.57
CA CYS A 403 1.66 19.35 -17.80
C CYS A 403 2.99 19.09 -18.53
N LEU A 404 2.93 18.75 -19.82
CA LEU A 404 4.11 18.46 -20.64
C LEU A 404 5.05 19.66 -20.73
N GLN A 405 4.51 20.87 -20.88
CA GLN A 405 5.30 22.10 -20.90
C GLN A 405 5.96 22.37 -19.54
N GLN A 406 5.25 22.17 -18.42
CA GLN A 406 5.82 22.33 -17.09
C GLN A 406 6.93 21.31 -16.81
N ARG A 407 6.79 20.06 -17.28
CA ARG A 407 7.83 19.03 -17.16
C ARG A 407 9.12 19.37 -17.92
N LYS A 408 9.05 20.16 -18.99
CA LYS A 408 10.25 20.67 -19.68
C LYS A 408 11.03 21.66 -18.81
N LEU A 409 10.33 22.50 -18.03
CA LEU A 409 10.96 23.41 -17.07
C LEU A 409 11.44 22.69 -15.80
N HIS A 410 10.80 21.57 -15.47
CA HIS A 410 11.00 20.82 -14.23
C HIS A 410 11.32 19.33 -14.51
N PRO A 411 12.39 19.02 -15.25
CA PRO A 411 12.64 17.67 -15.76
C PRO A 411 12.91 16.64 -14.65
N THR A 412 13.29 17.08 -13.46
CA THR A 412 13.61 16.23 -12.31
C THR A 412 12.46 16.07 -11.31
N LEU A 413 11.34 16.78 -11.48
CA LEU A 413 10.23 16.66 -10.54
C LEU A 413 9.43 15.39 -10.80
N ASP A 414 9.13 14.67 -9.72
CA ASP A 414 8.13 13.60 -9.72
C ASP A 414 6.70 14.19 -9.80
N CYS A 415 5.75 13.44 -10.38
CA CYS A 415 4.36 13.89 -10.55
C CYS A 415 3.73 14.32 -9.22
N ASN A 416 4.10 13.65 -8.13
CA ASN A 416 3.53 13.89 -6.81
C ASN A 416 3.91 15.26 -6.24
N VAL A 417 5.02 15.87 -6.69
CA VAL A 417 5.41 17.22 -6.27
C VAL A 417 4.34 18.25 -6.63
N CYS A 418 3.75 18.11 -7.82
CA CYS A 418 2.68 19.01 -8.28
C CYS A 418 1.29 18.55 -7.83
N HIS A 419 1.08 17.25 -7.72
CA HIS A 419 -0.27 16.70 -7.56
C HIS A 419 -0.65 16.35 -6.11
N THR A 420 0.31 16.30 -5.18
CA THR A 420 0.02 16.08 -3.75
C THR A 420 -0.54 17.35 -3.12
N GLN A 421 -1.79 17.29 -2.64
CA GLN A 421 -2.42 18.46 -2.03
C GLN A 421 -1.88 18.75 -0.63
N TRP A 422 -1.73 17.70 0.17
CA TRP A 422 -1.24 17.77 1.54
C TRP A 422 -0.57 16.45 1.97
N VAL A 423 0.27 16.51 3.00
CA VAL A 423 0.86 15.34 3.66
C VAL A 423 0.56 15.39 5.15
N PRO A 424 0.35 14.25 5.82
CA PRO A 424 0.27 14.24 7.27
C PRO A 424 1.65 14.59 7.84
N ARG A 425 1.71 15.49 8.81
CA ARG A 425 2.93 15.80 9.55
C ARG A 425 2.72 15.56 11.04
N CYS A 426 3.61 14.76 11.62
CA CYS A 426 3.81 14.63 13.06
C CYS A 426 5.18 15.23 13.36
N VAL A 427 5.22 16.41 13.97
CA VAL A 427 6.45 17.24 13.99
C VAL A 427 7.28 17.10 15.27
N SER A 428 6.81 16.30 16.22
CA SER A 428 7.54 15.93 17.43
C SER A 428 6.94 14.64 17.98
N CYS A 429 7.80 13.78 18.50
CA CYS A 429 7.41 12.63 19.29
C CYS A 429 8.44 12.46 20.42
N HIS A 430 7.98 12.13 21.62
CA HIS A 430 8.85 11.74 22.72
C HIS A 430 8.48 10.32 23.15
N THR A 431 9.44 9.40 23.06
CA THR A 431 9.30 8.06 23.62
C THR A 431 10.25 7.89 24.80
N TYR A 432 9.73 7.29 25.87
CA TYR A 432 10.49 6.99 27.07
C TYR A 432 10.12 5.60 27.59
N TYR A 433 11.06 4.94 28.26
CA TYR A 433 10.85 3.61 28.81
C TYR A 433 10.41 3.69 30.28
N GLU A 434 9.30 3.03 30.61
CA GLU A 434 8.79 2.90 31.98
C GLU A 434 8.94 1.48 32.50
N PRO A 435 9.92 1.18 33.39
CA PRO A 435 10.22 -0.19 33.84
C PRO A 435 9.17 -0.76 34.80
N ASN A 436 8.40 0.10 35.47
CA ASN A 436 7.45 -0.32 36.51
C ASN A 436 6.00 -0.38 36.04
N GLU A 437 5.70 0.14 34.86
CA GLU A 437 4.36 0.06 34.28
C GLU A 437 4.15 -1.20 33.46
N PHE A 438 2.89 -1.60 33.35
CA PHE A 438 2.50 -2.65 32.42
C PHE A 438 2.27 -2.08 31.02
N GLY A 439 2.73 -2.81 30.01
CA GLY A 439 2.46 -2.54 28.61
C GLY A 439 2.07 -3.81 27.86
N TRP A 440 1.58 -3.62 26.64
CA TRP A 440 1.21 -4.73 25.77
C TRP A 440 2.35 -5.08 24.82
N ASP A 441 2.73 -6.35 24.73
CA ASP A 441 3.55 -6.87 23.63
C ASP A 441 2.62 -7.26 22.48
N ASN A 442 2.62 -6.47 21.41
CA ASN A 442 1.75 -6.69 20.26
C ASN A 442 2.15 -7.90 19.40
N LEU A 443 3.35 -8.44 19.57
CA LEU A 443 3.81 -9.61 18.82
C LEU A 443 3.39 -10.91 19.52
N SER A 444 3.53 -10.99 20.85
CA SER A 444 3.09 -12.17 21.63
C SER A 444 1.63 -12.10 22.09
N ASP A 445 0.99 -10.92 22.01
CA ASP A 445 -0.33 -10.64 22.57
C ASP A 445 -0.42 -10.93 24.08
N THR A 446 0.56 -10.41 24.83
CA THR A 446 0.64 -10.60 26.28
C THR A 446 0.92 -9.29 26.99
N LEU A 447 0.37 -9.16 28.20
CA LEU A 447 0.74 -8.07 29.10
C LEU A 447 2.14 -8.34 29.66
N ILE A 448 3.02 -7.35 29.57
CA ILE A 448 4.40 -7.42 30.07
C ILE A 448 4.66 -6.27 31.04
N LYS A 449 5.62 -6.46 31.96
CA LYS A 449 6.12 -5.39 32.83
C LYS A 449 7.30 -4.71 32.13
N GLY A 450 7.32 -3.38 32.16
CA GLY A 450 8.30 -2.57 31.47
C GLY A 450 7.87 -2.28 30.03
N CYS A 451 7.64 -1.02 29.66
CA CYS A 451 7.20 -0.69 28.31
C CYS A 451 7.64 0.70 27.84
N TRP A 452 7.74 0.86 26.53
CA TRP A 452 7.86 2.17 25.90
C TRP A 452 6.51 2.88 25.89
N LYS A 453 6.52 4.15 26.29
CA LYS A 453 5.41 5.09 26.12
C LYS A 453 5.72 6.07 25.02
N GLU A 454 4.67 6.61 24.40
CA GLU A 454 4.79 7.61 23.35
C GLU A 454 3.93 8.83 23.69
N ILE A 455 4.52 10.02 23.62
CA ILE A 455 3.81 11.29 23.67
C ILE A 455 3.94 11.94 22.30
N GLY A 456 2.81 11.98 21.58
CA GLY A 456 2.70 12.66 20.30
C GLY A 456 2.79 14.17 20.43
N GLY A 457 3.42 14.82 19.46
CA GLY A 457 3.36 16.27 19.27
C GLY A 457 2.20 16.67 18.37
N ASP A 458 2.32 17.85 17.75
CA ASP A 458 1.25 18.39 16.91
C ASP A 458 1.12 17.67 15.56
N PHE A 459 -0.14 17.54 15.13
CA PHE A 459 -0.52 16.92 13.86
C PHE A 459 -1.10 17.94 12.89
N PHE A 460 -0.62 17.91 11.64
CA PHE A 460 -1.07 18.84 10.60
C PHE A 460 -1.29 18.14 9.25
N ALA A 461 -2.26 18.65 8.49
CA ALA A 461 -2.31 18.48 7.04
C ALA A 461 -1.68 19.72 6.38
N SER A 462 -0.52 19.57 5.75
CA SER A 462 0.19 20.71 5.14
C SER A 462 0.89 20.34 3.83
N LYS A 463 1.50 21.30 3.15
CA LYS A 463 2.28 21.05 1.93
C LYS A 463 3.47 20.13 2.23
N ALA A 464 3.83 19.30 1.26
CA ALA A 464 5.02 18.46 1.36
C ALA A 464 6.31 19.32 1.38
N THR A 465 7.28 18.88 2.17
CA THR A 465 8.68 19.28 1.97
C THR A 465 9.23 18.56 0.73
N LEU A 466 10.14 19.19 0.00
CA LEU A 466 10.78 18.57 -1.15
C LEU A 466 12.19 18.08 -0.80
N GLY A 467 12.59 17.00 -1.43
CA GLY A 467 13.92 16.40 -1.27
C GLY A 467 14.31 15.60 -2.49
N ASN A 468 15.56 15.17 -2.51
CA ASN A 468 16.14 14.38 -3.58
C ASN A 468 16.01 12.89 -3.24
N VAL A 469 15.69 12.07 -4.24
CA VAL A 469 15.82 10.62 -4.23
C VAL A 469 16.66 10.23 -5.44
N VAL A 470 17.67 9.39 -5.22
CA VAL A 470 18.58 8.91 -6.28
C VAL A 470 18.37 7.42 -6.49
N ASP A 471 17.76 7.07 -7.61
CA ASP A 471 17.51 5.68 -8.02
C ASP A 471 18.30 5.42 -9.31
N ASP A 472 19.12 4.37 -9.36
CA ASP A 472 19.94 3.98 -10.53
C ASP A 472 20.74 5.16 -11.15
N GLY A 473 21.34 5.99 -10.28
CA GLY A 473 22.11 7.17 -10.69
C GLY A 473 21.27 8.35 -11.18
N LYS A 474 19.94 8.25 -11.21
CA LYS A 474 19.01 9.32 -11.60
C LYS A 474 18.44 9.99 -10.37
N MET A 475 18.68 11.29 -10.25
CA MET A 475 18.08 12.11 -9.19
C MET A 475 16.70 12.61 -9.62
N GLN A 476 15.71 12.40 -8.75
CA GLN A 476 14.40 13.03 -8.84
C GLN A 476 14.10 13.79 -7.55
N ILE A 477 13.41 14.92 -7.68
CA ILE A 477 12.84 15.63 -6.55
C ILE A 477 11.47 15.03 -6.27
N LYS A 478 11.27 14.54 -5.04
CA LYS A 478 10.04 13.90 -4.58
C LYS A 478 9.49 14.65 -3.35
N THR A 479 8.26 14.31 -2.98
CA THR A 479 7.61 14.78 -1.76
C THR A 479 8.11 14.03 -0.53
N PHE A 480 8.31 14.75 0.56
CA PHE A 480 8.74 14.24 1.86
C PHE A 480 7.81 14.73 2.96
N MET A 481 7.72 13.93 4.03
CA MET A 481 7.12 14.31 5.30
C MET A 481 8.09 14.01 6.46
N PRO A 482 7.89 14.59 7.65
CA PRO A 482 8.53 14.11 8.86
C PRO A 482 8.36 12.58 9.00
N GLY A 483 9.47 11.85 9.04
CA GLY A 483 9.47 10.39 9.18
C GLY A 483 9.67 9.97 10.63
N MET A 484 10.79 10.41 11.21
CA MET A 484 11.14 10.20 12.62
C MET A 484 11.72 11.50 13.17
N ILE A 485 10.88 12.36 13.75
CA ILE A 485 11.33 13.49 14.59
C ILE A 485 11.06 13.07 16.03
N LEU A 486 12.03 12.35 16.60
CA LEU A 486 11.84 11.56 17.81
C LEU A 486 12.93 11.88 18.83
N THR A 487 12.51 12.14 20.06
CA THR A 487 13.37 12.04 21.24
C THR A 487 13.12 10.68 21.87
N ILE A 488 14.20 9.95 22.19
CA ILE A 488 14.19 8.63 22.82
C ILE A 488 14.89 8.75 24.16
N ASP A 489 14.17 8.45 25.23
CA ASP A 489 14.68 8.40 26.59
C ASP A 489 14.66 6.96 27.11
N GLY A 490 15.79 6.28 26.93
CA GLY A 490 16.00 4.91 27.39
C GLY A 490 16.83 4.84 28.67
N THR A 491 16.85 5.88 29.52
CA THR A 491 17.74 5.85 30.70
C THR A 491 17.40 4.75 31.68
N GLU A 492 16.12 4.43 31.79
CA GLU A 492 15.57 3.38 32.66
C GLU A 492 15.47 2.02 31.95
N PHE A 493 15.96 1.90 30.71
CA PHE A 493 15.92 0.62 29.99
C PHE A 493 16.95 -0.37 30.59
N PRO A 494 16.57 -1.63 30.88
CA PRO A 494 17.45 -2.61 31.50
C PRO A 494 18.76 -2.81 30.74
N ASN A 495 19.89 -2.78 31.47
CA ASN A 495 21.24 -3.05 30.96
C ASN A 495 21.76 -2.10 29.86
N LYS A 496 21.01 -1.05 29.49
CA LYS A 496 21.41 -0.11 28.44
C LYS A 496 20.75 1.25 28.61
N SER A 497 21.45 2.17 29.27
CA SER A 497 21.01 3.55 29.46
C SER A 497 21.46 4.45 28.30
N PHE A 498 20.53 5.19 27.70
CA PHE A 498 20.84 6.12 26.61
C PHE A 498 19.76 7.20 26.47
N LYS A 499 20.13 8.37 25.94
CA LYS A 499 19.19 9.35 25.39
C LYS A 499 19.60 9.72 23.98
N LYS A 500 18.63 9.85 23.10
CA LYS A 500 18.90 10.14 21.68
C LYS A 500 17.83 11.05 21.10
N LYS A 501 18.21 11.88 20.14
CA LYS A 501 17.29 12.69 19.36
C LYS A 501 17.61 12.48 17.89
N GLU A 502 16.62 12.05 17.13
CA GLU A 502 16.74 11.83 15.69
C GLU A 502 15.76 12.70 14.92
N ARG A 503 16.18 13.09 13.71
CA ARG A 503 15.40 13.92 12.79
C ARG A 503 15.60 13.40 11.37
N LEU A 504 14.68 12.54 10.95
CA LEU A 504 14.66 11.91 9.64
C LEU A 504 13.37 12.29 8.92
N PHE A 505 13.48 12.69 7.66
CA PHE A 505 12.32 12.83 6.78
C PHE A 505 12.22 11.61 5.88
N ALA A 506 11.00 11.22 5.52
CA ALA A 506 10.73 10.07 4.67
C ALA A 506 10.17 10.53 3.32
N PRO A 507 10.65 9.98 2.18
CA PRO A 507 9.93 10.10 0.93
C PRO A 507 8.50 9.59 1.12
N THR A 508 7.52 10.28 0.54
CA THR A 508 6.11 9.93 0.72
C THR A 508 5.31 9.99 -0.57
N PHE A 509 4.40 9.04 -0.70
CA PHE A 509 3.21 9.13 -1.53
C PHE A 509 1.98 9.15 -0.60
N SER A 510 1.43 10.35 -0.37
CA SER A 510 0.45 10.58 0.70
C SER A 510 -0.98 10.21 0.33
N HIS A 511 -1.25 9.84 -0.93
CA HIS A 511 -2.60 9.54 -1.44
C HIS A 511 -3.58 10.72 -1.26
N THR A 512 -3.13 11.91 -1.63
CA THR A 512 -3.92 13.15 -1.57
C THR A 512 -3.87 13.87 -2.92
N ILE A 513 -3.92 13.08 -3.99
CA ILE A 513 -3.74 13.55 -5.36
C ILE A 513 -4.90 14.45 -5.74
N THR A 514 -4.59 15.61 -6.34
CA THR A 514 -5.59 16.58 -6.78
C THR A 514 -5.38 16.97 -8.23
N LYS A 515 -6.48 17.47 -8.85
CA LYS A 515 -6.46 18.05 -10.20
C LYS A 515 -5.79 19.43 -10.20
N SER A 516 -5.88 20.17 -9.10
CA SER A 516 -5.35 21.54 -8.99
C SER A 516 -3.95 21.55 -8.41
N VAL A 517 -2.97 22.02 -9.17
CA VAL A 517 -1.56 22.02 -8.75
C VAL A 517 -1.17 23.33 -8.04
N PRO A 518 -0.16 23.33 -7.16
CA PRO A 518 0.36 24.54 -6.53
C PRO A 518 0.78 25.61 -7.55
N SER A 519 0.60 26.87 -7.17
CA SER A 519 1.14 28.01 -7.89
C SER A 519 2.68 28.08 -7.81
N CYS A 520 3.30 28.78 -8.75
CA CYS A 520 4.75 29.02 -8.72
C CYS A 520 5.19 29.65 -7.40
N LYS A 521 4.39 30.57 -6.84
CA LYS A 521 4.67 31.22 -5.55
C LYS A 521 4.62 30.22 -4.38
N GLU A 522 3.63 29.32 -4.36
CA GLU A 522 3.53 28.30 -3.30
C GLU A 522 4.70 27.31 -3.30
N CYS A 523 5.34 27.05 -4.43
CA CYS A 523 6.53 26.19 -4.50
C CYS A 523 7.85 26.97 -4.32
N HIS A 524 7.95 28.16 -4.91
CA HIS A 524 9.19 28.94 -4.97
C HIS A 524 9.33 30.00 -3.88
N LEU A 525 8.35 30.17 -2.98
CA LEU A 525 8.43 31.11 -1.86
C LEU A 525 7.81 30.53 -0.58
N ASN A 526 7.91 29.22 -0.38
CA ASN A 526 7.40 28.56 0.81
C ASN A 526 8.55 27.89 1.60
N PRO A 527 8.83 28.32 2.85
CA PRO A 527 9.92 27.76 3.65
C PRO A 527 9.71 26.28 3.99
N LEU A 528 8.46 25.83 4.16
CA LEU A 528 8.14 24.43 4.44
C LEU A 528 8.53 23.52 3.25
N VAL A 529 8.27 23.98 2.03
CA VAL A 529 8.62 23.27 0.78
C VAL A 529 10.13 23.07 0.68
N TYR A 530 10.93 24.02 1.17
CA TYR A 530 12.39 23.93 1.18
C TYR A 530 12.95 23.05 2.31
N GLY A 531 12.12 22.75 3.31
CA GLY A 531 12.55 22.01 4.51
C GLY A 531 13.03 22.90 5.65
N PHE A 532 12.73 24.20 5.64
CA PHE A 532 13.04 25.10 6.77
C PHE A 532 11.99 25.06 7.88
N GLY A 533 10.88 24.35 7.68
CA GLY A 533 9.73 24.31 8.57
C GLY A 533 8.69 25.40 8.22
N ASP A 534 7.58 25.38 8.95
CA ASP A 534 6.53 26.38 8.84
C ASP A 534 7.04 27.76 9.25
N GLY A 535 6.61 28.79 8.52
CA GLY A 535 6.94 30.18 8.80
C GLY A 535 6.80 31.07 7.57
N VAL A 536 7.37 32.27 7.64
CA VAL A 536 7.25 33.28 6.58
C VAL A 536 8.61 33.81 6.16
N PHE A 537 8.76 34.06 4.86
CA PHE A 537 9.88 34.84 4.33
C PHE A 537 9.54 36.34 4.36
N GLN A 538 10.48 37.12 4.89
CA GLN A 538 10.46 38.58 4.90
C GLN A 538 11.67 39.11 4.14
N LEU A 539 11.53 40.28 3.53
CA LEU A 539 12.63 40.98 2.89
C LEU A 539 13.03 42.16 3.78
N GLU A 540 14.27 42.18 4.25
CA GLU A 540 14.86 43.36 4.89
C GLU A 540 15.76 44.10 3.90
N GLN A 541 15.68 45.43 3.92
CA GLN A 541 16.50 46.27 3.08
C GLN A 541 17.88 46.48 3.73
N ASN A 542 18.93 46.17 2.97
CA ASN A 542 20.31 46.42 3.34
C ASN A 542 20.98 47.22 2.20
N GLY A 543 20.85 48.55 2.28
CA GLY A 543 21.23 49.46 1.20
C GLY A 543 20.44 49.21 -0.09
N ASN A 544 21.15 49.01 -1.21
CA ASN A 544 20.56 48.65 -2.52
C ASN A 544 20.28 47.14 -2.67
N LYS A 545 20.47 46.34 -1.63
CA LYS A 545 20.22 44.89 -1.64
C LYS A 545 19.06 44.57 -0.70
N LYS A 546 18.27 43.56 -1.04
CA LYS A 546 17.26 42.99 -0.13
C LYS A 546 17.75 41.63 0.35
N LYS A 547 17.76 41.43 1.67
CA LYS A 547 18.10 40.16 2.31
C LYS A 547 16.80 39.45 2.66
N MET A 548 16.69 38.18 2.29
CA MET A 548 15.59 37.36 2.75
C MET A 548 15.86 36.84 4.15
N ILE A 549 14.85 36.94 5.01
CA ILE A 549 14.86 36.48 6.40
C ILE A 549 13.70 35.52 6.57
N PHE A 550 13.94 34.45 7.31
CA PHE A 550 12.94 33.48 7.67
C PHE A 550 12.52 33.68 9.12
N ARG A 551 11.22 33.84 9.36
CA ARG A 551 10.64 33.81 10.70
C ARG A 551 9.87 32.49 10.87
N PRO A 552 10.39 31.52 11.64
CA PRO A 552 9.72 30.24 11.85
C PRO A 552 8.47 30.40 12.72
N THR A 553 7.46 29.57 12.48
CA THR A 553 6.26 29.46 13.33
C THR A 553 6.59 28.83 14.67
N PHE A 554 7.50 27.83 14.68
CA PHE A 554 7.91 27.15 15.89
C PHE A 554 9.21 27.71 16.45
N PRO A 555 9.37 27.73 17.79
CA PRO A 555 10.63 28.10 18.42
C PRO A 555 11.80 27.24 17.92
N ILE A 556 12.98 27.85 17.87
CA ILE A 556 14.23 27.15 17.54
C ILE A 556 14.66 26.34 18.76
N ASP A 557 14.80 25.03 18.58
CA ASP A 557 15.28 24.11 19.60
C ASP A 557 16.73 24.42 19.99
N THR A 558 17.01 24.51 21.29
CA THR A 558 18.31 24.95 21.79
C THR A 558 19.45 23.97 21.45
N ILE A 559 19.14 22.69 21.28
CA ILE A 559 20.09 21.62 20.98
C ILE A 559 20.30 21.50 19.46
N SER A 560 19.25 21.23 18.70
CA SER A 560 19.33 21.01 17.26
C SER A 560 19.52 22.29 16.45
N LYS A 561 19.29 23.46 17.04
CA LYS A 561 19.31 24.78 16.37
C LYS A 561 18.37 24.87 15.17
N LEU A 562 17.31 24.06 15.18
CA LEU A 562 16.28 24.02 14.13
C LEU A 562 14.89 24.27 14.75
N PRO A 563 13.96 24.88 14.00
CA PRO A 563 12.54 24.79 14.32
C PRO A 563 12.13 23.32 14.45
N LYS A 564 11.14 23.04 15.31
CA LYS A 564 10.77 21.66 15.65
C LYS A 564 10.40 20.82 14.44
N ASP A 565 9.88 21.44 13.38
CA ASP A 565 9.34 20.81 12.19
C ASP A 565 10.22 20.99 10.94
N ALA A 566 11.39 21.61 11.08
CA ALA A 566 12.33 21.84 9.99
C ALA A 566 13.14 20.58 9.66
N TRP A 567 13.51 20.37 8.40
CA TRP A 567 14.48 19.34 8.02
C TRP A 567 15.92 19.87 8.05
N ILE A 568 16.09 21.12 7.63
CA ILE A 568 17.39 21.76 7.46
C ILE A 568 17.36 23.21 7.96
N ASP A 569 18.53 23.76 8.25
CA ASP A 569 18.68 25.14 8.73
C ASP A 569 18.58 26.16 7.58
N PHE A 570 17.96 27.29 7.84
CA PHE A 570 17.84 28.40 6.89
C PHE A 570 19.18 29.10 6.66
N SER A 571 19.94 29.36 7.72
CA SER A 571 21.16 30.19 7.67
C SER A 571 22.34 29.45 7.04
N ASN A 572 22.47 28.16 7.36
CA ASN A 572 23.51 27.27 6.88
C ASN A 572 22.93 25.88 6.55
N PRO A 573 22.22 25.74 5.41
CA PRO A 573 21.57 24.49 5.03
C PRO A 573 22.61 23.41 4.77
N ARG A 574 22.72 22.49 5.72
CA ARG A 574 23.40 21.19 5.55
C ARG A 574 22.41 20.18 4.99
N ILE A 575 22.93 19.14 4.35
CA ILE A 575 22.09 18.07 3.83
C ILE A 575 21.36 17.36 4.98
N GLY A 576 20.03 17.37 4.94
CA GLY A 576 19.17 16.71 5.91
C GLY A 576 19.14 15.20 5.70
N LYS A 577 19.09 14.45 6.80
CA LYS A 577 19.05 12.97 6.81
C LYS A 577 17.66 12.43 6.48
N SER A 578 17.61 11.25 5.89
CA SER A 578 16.35 10.57 5.53
C SER A 578 16.27 9.16 6.11
N THR A 579 15.05 8.60 6.14
CA THR A 579 14.78 7.19 6.41
C THR A 579 15.18 6.27 5.24
N ARG A 580 15.71 6.82 4.14
CA ARG A 580 16.31 6.07 3.03
C ARG A 580 17.74 6.54 2.79
N VAL A 581 18.64 5.60 2.52
CA VAL A 581 20.07 5.89 2.27
C VAL A 581 20.29 6.68 0.97
N ASN A 582 19.39 6.55 0.01
CA ASN A 582 19.45 7.22 -1.29
C ASN A 582 18.61 8.50 -1.35
N ALA A 583 18.14 9.00 -0.21
CA ALA A 583 17.29 10.16 -0.12
C ALA A 583 17.87 11.21 0.84
N TYR A 584 17.70 12.49 0.49
CA TYR A 584 18.23 13.60 1.27
C TYR A 584 17.52 14.92 0.94
N SER A 585 17.72 15.95 1.75
CA SER A 585 17.10 17.26 1.54
C SER A 585 17.50 17.91 0.21
N LEU A 586 16.81 19.00 -0.16
CA LEU A 586 17.33 19.87 -1.22
C LEU A 586 18.74 20.38 -0.87
N THR A 587 19.56 20.53 -1.90
CA THR A 587 20.91 21.12 -1.78
C THR A 587 20.83 22.64 -1.69
N LYS A 588 21.89 23.26 -1.15
CA LYS A 588 22.02 24.73 -1.11
C LYS A 588 21.88 25.37 -2.50
N LEU A 589 22.38 24.71 -3.55
CA LEU A 589 22.26 25.20 -4.93
C LEU A 589 20.82 25.13 -5.44
N GLN A 590 20.11 24.03 -5.18
CA GLN A 590 18.69 23.91 -5.55
C GLN A 590 17.85 24.95 -4.84
N ILE A 591 18.04 25.14 -3.53
CA ILE A 591 17.33 26.15 -2.74
C ILE A 591 17.60 27.55 -3.29
N LYS A 592 18.87 27.93 -3.53
CA LYS A 592 19.20 29.23 -4.13
C LYS A 592 18.57 29.42 -5.50
N THR A 593 18.52 28.36 -6.31
CA THR A 593 17.87 28.40 -7.63
C THR A 593 16.36 28.63 -7.50
N MET A 594 15.71 27.89 -6.61
CA MET A 594 14.28 28.04 -6.34
C MET A 594 13.96 29.43 -5.80
N GLN A 595 14.75 29.95 -4.85
CA GLN A 595 14.59 31.29 -4.28
C GLN A 595 14.84 32.39 -5.32
N GLY A 596 15.82 32.22 -6.21
CA GLY A 596 16.09 33.17 -7.29
C GLY A 596 14.92 33.28 -8.26
N VAL A 597 14.25 32.17 -8.58
CA VAL A 597 12.98 32.18 -9.34
C VAL A 597 11.85 32.78 -8.50
N GLY A 598 11.76 32.38 -7.22
CA GLY A 598 10.80 32.89 -6.25
C GLY A 598 10.78 34.40 -6.14
N SER A 599 11.96 35.03 -6.09
CA SER A 599 12.08 36.49 -5.98
C SER A 599 11.40 37.26 -7.10
N CYS A 600 11.29 36.69 -8.31
CA CYS A 600 10.56 37.33 -9.40
C CYS A 600 9.09 37.52 -9.01
N PHE A 601 8.47 36.55 -8.32
CA PHE A 601 7.07 36.60 -7.88
C PHE A 601 6.81 37.53 -6.69
N LEU A 602 7.86 38.14 -6.11
CA LEU A 602 7.70 39.20 -5.12
C LEU A 602 7.38 40.55 -5.77
N CYS A 603 7.68 40.72 -7.06
CA CYS A 603 7.47 41.98 -7.79
C CYS A 603 6.65 41.84 -9.07
N HIS A 604 6.58 40.64 -9.62
CA HIS A 604 5.91 40.39 -10.88
C HIS A 604 4.69 39.48 -10.68
N GLN A 605 3.54 39.97 -11.12
CA GLN A 605 2.32 39.19 -11.26
C GLN A 605 2.11 38.93 -12.76
N TRP A 606 2.56 37.77 -13.23
CA TRP A 606 2.45 37.36 -14.63
C TRP A 606 1.34 36.34 -14.80
N GLU A 607 0.67 36.38 -15.95
CA GLU A 607 -0.19 35.29 -16.40
C GLU A 607 0.62 34.02 -16.70
N LYS A 608 -0.03 32.87 -16.59
CA LYS A 608 0.63 31.55 -16.60
C LYS A 608 1.38 31.27 -17.90
N GLU A 609 0.80 31.67 -19.03
CA GLU A 609 1.34 31.50 -20.37
C GLU A 609 2.64 32.32 -20.53
N LYS A 610 2.64 33.53 -19.98
CA LYS A 610 3.79 34.45 -19.99
C LYS A 610 4.92 33.96 -19.08
N ILE A 611 4.61 33.35 -17.94
CA ILE A 611 5.60 32.72 -17.06
C ILE A 611 6.40 31.66 -17.84
N LEU A 612 5.70 30.81 -18.57
CA LEU A 612 6.32 29.72 -19.33
C LEU A 612 7.28 30.25 -20.39
N GLU A 613 6.89 31.29 -21.14
CA GLU A 613 7.74 31.95 -22.14
C GLU A 613 9.00 32.56 -21.51
N ILE A 614 8.85 33.26 -20.38
CA ILE A 614 9.95 33.95 -19.69
C ILE A 614 11.01 32.95 -19.22
N PHE A 615 10.59 31.89 -18.51
CA PHE A 615 11.53 30.96 -17.89
C PHE A 615 12.10 29.94 -18.89
N SER A 616 11.41 29.67 -20.01
CA SER A 616 11.94 28.82 -21.08
C SER A 616 13.12 29.47 -21.84
N ASN A 617 13.18 30.81 -21.89
CA ASN A 617 14.14 31.56 -22.71
C ASN A 617 15.29 32.21 -21.92
N ASN A 618 15.76 31.55 -20.85
CA ASN A 618 16.84 32.05 -19.98
C ASN A 618 16.59 33.48 -19.48
N TYR A 619 15.56 33.62 -18.63
CA TYR A 619 15.10 34.90 -18.05
C TYR A 619 16.22 35.80 -17.51
N ARG A 620 17.35 35.21 -17.06
CA ARG A 620 18.51 35.92 -16.51
C ARG A 620 19.14 36.91 -17.50
N LYS A 621 19.01 36.69 -18.81
CA LYS A 621 19.49 37.62 -19.85
C LYS A 621 18.60 38.86 -20.03
N LYS A 622 17.38 38.83 -19.49
CA LYS A 622 16.36 39.90 -19.62
C LYS A 622 16.15 40.69 -18.32
N VAL A 623 17.02 40.50 -17.33
CA VAL A 623 16.94 41.15 -16.01
C VAL A 623 17.45 42.58 -16.11
N THR A 624 16.62 43.57 -15.76
CA THR A 624 17.00 44.99 -15.79
C THR A 624 17.85 45.38 -14.58
N LYS A 625 18.55 46.52 -14.65
CA LYS A 625 19.27 47.09 -13.50
C LYS A 625 18.35 47.43 -12.31
N LYS A 626 17.03 47.56 -12.53
CA LYS A 626 16.03 47.80 -11.48
C LYS A 626 15.60 46.51 -10.76
N CYS A 627 15.93 45.34 -11.30
CA CYS A 627 15.61 44.07 -10.68
C CYS A 627 16.55 43.79 -9.51
N PHE A 628 15.99 43.50 -8.34
CA PHE A 628 16.76 42.98 -7.22
C PHE A 628 16.70 41.45 -7.26
N LEU A 629 17.76 40.82 -7.74
CA LEU A 629 17.92 39.39 -7.52
C LEU A 629 18.39 39.19 -6.08
N LEU A 630 17.79 38.23 -5.36
CA LEU A 630 18.32 37.75 -4.09
C LEU A 630 19.78 37.30 -4.32
N LYS A 631 20.74 37.94 -3.64
CA LYS A 631 22.16 37.56 -3.68
C LYS A 631 22.51 36.60 -2.56
#